data_AF-A0A9D5K1C6-F1
#
_entry.id   AF-A0A9D5K1C6-F1
#
_cell.length_a   1.000
_cell.length_b   1.000
_cell.length_c   1.000
_cell.angle_alpha   90.00
_cell.angle_beta   90.00
_cell.angle_gamma   90.00
#
_symmetry.space_group_name_H-M   'P 1'
#
loop_
_entity.id
_entity.type
_entity.pdbx_description
1 polymer ?
#
loop_
_entity_poly.entity_id
_entity_poly.type
_entity_poly.pdbx_seq_one_letter_code
_entity_poly.pdbx_strand_id
1 'polypeptide(L)'
;MVSALRIVRWVSRWALFLIPYLSVTIIAEDIIYPPGSMVFDVTAAPFFADSTGYHDATQAIQSAVDSAESNRGHGWGMTIVYVPNGTYRITGTIRWKEPPYTLGPHLIGQSRDKTILRLQDGVWPTKTEERRWV
;
A
#
# COMPACT_ATOMS: atom_id res chain seq x y z
N MET A 1 -77.12 -18.97 11.23
CA MET A 1 -76.97 -17.59 11.71
C MET A 1 -75.69 -17.50 12.54
N VAL A 2 -74.69 -16.74 12.04
CA VAL A 2 -73.71 -15.85 12.75
C VAL A 2 -72.99 -16.43 14.00
N SER A 3 -71.67 -16.47 14.19
CA SER A 3 -70.48 -15.92 13.52
C SER A 3 -69.21 -16.63 14.03
N ALA A 4 -68.17 -16.59 13.19
CA ALA A 4 -66.87 -17.22 13.35
C ALA A 4 -65.97 -16.64 14.48
N LEU A 5 -65.27 -17.52 15.19
CA LEU A 5 -64.19 -17.19 16.13
C LEU A 5 -62.83 -17.20 15.40
N ARG A 6 -62.09 -16.11 15.55
CA ARG A 6 -60.89 -15.74 14.80
C ARG A 6 -59.58 -16.10 15.55
N ILE A 7 -58.61 -16.58 14.78
CA ILE A 7 -57.17 -16.21 14.77
C ILE A 7 -56.21 -16.83 15.82
N VAL A 8 -55.49 -17.86 15.33
CA VAL A 8 -54.01 -18.06 15.29
C VAL A 8 -53.13 -17.20 16.19
N ARG A 9 -52.22 -17.85 16.95
CA ARG A 9 -50.83 -17.39 17.10
C ARG A 9 -49.87 -18.49 17.57
N TRP A 10 -48.89 -18.79 16.71
CA TRP A 10 -47.86 -19.83 16.82
C TRP A 10 -46.49 -19.14 16.80
N VAL A 11 -45.87 -18.93 17.97
CA VAL A 11 -44.44 -18.60 18.18
C VAL A 11 -44.23 -18.84 19.68
N SER A 12 -43.27 -19.62 20.22
CA SER A 12 -41.85 -19.26 20.34
C SER A 12 -41.20 -20.29 21.28
N ARG A 13 -40.23 -21.09 20.80
CA ARG A 13 -39.34 -21.84 21.71
C ARG A 13 -37.97 -22.11 21.11
N TRP A 14 -37.39 -21.08 20.50
CA TRP A 14 -35.99 -21.07 20.06
C TRP A 14 -35.45 -19.64 20.25
N ALA A 15 -35.26 -19.25 21.50
CA ALA A 15 -34.60 -17.98 21.83
C ALA A 15 -33.62 -18.28 22.96
N LEU A 16 -32.37 -18.60 22.60
CA LEU A 16 -31.17 -18.42 23.43
C LEU A 16 -29.93 -18.94 22.68
N PHE A 17 -29.58 -18.30 21.56
CA PHE A 17 -28.20 -18.19 21.07
C PHE A 17 -28.06 -16.86 20.32
N LEU A 18 -28.31 -15.77 21.05
CA LEU A 18 -27.93 -14.43 20.63
C LEU A 18 -26.44 -14.27 20.95
N ILE A 19 -25.58 -14.81 20.08
CA ILE A 19 -24.16 -14.50 20.08
C ILE A 19 -24.08 -13.04 19.62
N PRO A 20 -23.62 -12.08 20.44
CA PRO A 20 -23.34 -10.76 19.91
C PRO A 20 -22.24 -10.95 18.87
N TYR A 21 -22.54 -10.62 17.61
CA TYR A 21 -21.56 -10.48 16.55
C TYR A 21 -20.55 -9.42 17.01
N LEU A 22 -19.48 -9.86 17.67
CA LEU A 22 -18.32 -9.04 17.95
C LEU A 22 -17.64 -8.81 16.61
N SER A 23 -18.05 -7.75 15.91
CA SER A 23 -17.35 -7.29 14.72
C SER A 23 -15.96 -6.86 15.14
N VAL A 24 -14.97 -7.72 14.88
CA VAL A 24 -13.57 -7.32 14.94
C VAL A 24 -13.39 -6.26 13.87
N THR A 25 -13.19 -5.03 14.28
CA THR A 25 -12.82 -3.96 13.35
C THR A 25 -11.35 -4.17 13.07
N ILE A 26 -11.00 -4.64 11.88
CA ILE A 26 -9.61 -4.67 11.42
C ILE A 26 -9.21 -3.20 11.26
N ILE A 27 -8.44 -2.67 12.21
CA ILE A 27 -7.79 -1.38 12.00
C ILE A 27 -6.74 -1.60 10.91
N ALA A 28 -6.98 -1.02 9.74
CA ALA A 28 -6.01 -1.00 8.67
C ALA A 28 -4.75 -0.28 9.15
N GLU A 29 -3.59 -0.82 8.79
CA GLU A 29 -2.28 -0.23 9.07
C GLU A 29 -2.20 1.20 8.50
N ASP A 30 -1.75 2.14 9.33
CA ASP A 30 -1.62 3.57 9.02
C ASP A 30 -0.27 4.08 9.55
N ILE A 31 0.81 3.77 8.83
CA ILE A 31 2.16 4.19 9.20
C ILE A 31 2.36 5.63 8.76
N ILE A 32 2.43 6.56 9.72
CA ILE A 32 2.68 7.98 9.45
C ILE A 32 4.01 8.37 10.09
N TYR A 33 4.90 8.95 9.29
CA TYR A 33 6.18 9.47 9.76
C TYR A 33 6.09 10.97 10.09
N PRO A 34 6.77 11.45 11.16
CA PRO A 34 6.84 12.87 11.45
C PRO A 34 7.67 13.61 10.38
N PRO A 35 7.38 14.89 10.08
CA PRO A 35 8.17 15.70 9.17
C PRO A 35 9.66 15.79 9.60
N GLY A 36 10.59 15.79 8.63
CA GLY A 36 12.03 15.97 8.87
C GLY A 36 12.82 14.68 9.22
N SER A 37 12.22 13.50 9.10
CA SER A 37 12.74 12.22 9.59
C SER A 37 13.60 11.42 8.58
N MET A 38 14.31 12.07 7.65
CA MET A 38 15.01 11.38 6.53
C MET A 38 14.06 10.52 5.67
N VAL A 39 12.79 10.92 5.62
CA VAL A 39 11.70 10.29 4.88
C VAL A 39 11.42 11.09 3.61
N PHE A 40 11.43 10.41 2.48
CA PHE A 40 11.15 10.94 1.16
C PHE A 40 9.75 10.47 0.73
N ASP A 41 8.75 11.32 0.95
CA ASP A 41 7.38 11.07 0.50
C ASP A 41 7.29 11.25 -1.02
N VAL A 42 6.96 10.17 -1.73
CA VAL A 42 6.91 10.18 -3.20
C VAL A 42 5.84 11.10 -3.78
N THR A 43 4.79 11.46 -3.01
CA THR A 43 3.70 12.34 -3.47
C THR A 43 3.99 13.81 -3.19
N ALA A 44 4.89 14.09 -2.26
CA ALA A 44 5.29 15.44 -1.91
C ALA A 44 6.29 16.01 -2.94
N ALA A 45 6.50 17.32 -2.88
CA ALA A 45 7.57 17.96 -3.62
C ALA A 45 8.94 17.38 -3.18
N PRO A 46 9.88 17.14 -4.11
CA PRO A 46 9.82 17.47 -5.54
C PRO A 46 9.32 16.34 -6.46
N PHE A 47 8.82 15.22 -5.93
CA PHE A 47 8.61 14.00 -6.70
C PHE A 47 7.23 13.89 -7.36
N PHE A 48 6.17 14.32 -6.67
CA PHE A 48 4.81 14.40 -7.20
C PHE A 48 4.30 13.11 -7.89
N ALA A 49 4.62 11.94 -7.33
CA ALA A 49 4.12 10.67 -7.83
C ALA A 49 2.59 10.63 -7.80
N ASP A 50 1.97 10.24 -8.92
CA ASP A 50 0.53 10.12 -9.02
C ASP A 50 0.01 8.87 -8.29
N SER A 51 -0.65 9.09 -7.16
CA SER A 51 -1.26 8.05 -6.33
C SER A 51 -2.62 7.57 -6.85
N THR A 52 -3.16 8.18 -7.90
CA THR A 52 -4.42 7.75 -8.54
C THR A 52 -4.21 6.64 -9.58
N GLY A 53 -2.99 6.54 -10.12
CA GLY A 53 -2.60 5.55 -11.11
C GLY A 53 -3.03 5.88 -12.53
N TYR A 54 -3.44 7.13 -12.77
CA TYR A 54 -3.81 7.65 -14.08
C TYR A 54 -2.57 8.02 -14.90
N HIS A 55 -1.56 8.61 -14.26
CA HIS A 55 -0.25 8.90 -14.81
C HIS A 55 0.79 7.87 -14.35
N ASP A 56 1.88 7.79 -15.11
CA ASP A 56 3.01 6.91 -14.79
C ASP A 56 3.82 7.52 -13.64
N ALA A 57 3.98 6.75 -12.56
CA ALA A 57 4.69 7.15 -11.36
C ALA A 57 6.16 6.69 -11.33
N THR A 58 6.63 5.97 -12.35
CA THR A 58 7.95 5.30 -12.34
C THR A 58 9.09 6.28 -12.08
N GLN A 59 9.15 7.38 -12.83
CA GLN A 59 10.24 8.37 -12.70
C GLN A 59 10.17 9.17 -11.40
N ALA A 60 8.96 9.46 -10.91
CA ALA A 60 8.76 10.15 -9.64
C ALA A 60 9.29 9.31 -8.47
N ILE A 61 8.93 8.01 -8.44
CA ILE A 61 9.40 7.09 -7.41
C ILE A 61 10.90 6.83 -7.54
N GLN A 62 11.43 6.65 -8.76
CA GLN A 62 12.88 6.52 -8.97
C GLN A 62 13.64 7.75 -8.46
N SER A 63 13.14 8.97 -8.72
CA SER A 63 13.76 10.21 -8.24
C SER A 63 13.79 10.30 -6.71
N ALA A 64 12.74 9.79 -6.04
CA ALA A 64 12.70 9.70 -4.59
C ALA A 64 13.74 8.70 -4.05
N VAL A 65 13.88 7.54 -4.70
CA VAL A 65 14.96 6.58 -4.42
C VAL A 65 16.32 7.26 -4.58
N ASP A 66 16.60 7.84 -5.74
CA ASP A 66 17.89 8.48 -6.03
C ASP A 66 18.24 9.60 -5.04
N SER A 67 17.24 10.35 -4.60
CA SER A 67 17.39 11.40 -3.57
C SER A 67 17.67 10.79 -2.19
N ALA A 68 16.95 9.75 -1.81
CA ALA A 68 17.19 9.02 -0.58
C ALA A 68 18.59 8.38 -0.56
N GLU A 69 19.05 7.87 -1.70
CA GLU A 69 20.40 7.32 -1.87
C GLU A 69 21.49 8.39 -1.75
N SER A 70 21.26 9.58 -2.28
CA SER A 70 22.22 10.69 -2.26
C SER A 70 22.35 11.33 -0.87
N ASN A 71 21.28 11.26 -0.06
CA ASN A 71 21.28 11.77 1.31
C ASN A 71 21.83 10.79 2.37
N ARG A 72 22.26 9.58 1.98
CA ARG A 72 22.79 8.55 2.91
C ARG A 72 24.07 8.99 3.66
N GLY A 73 24.81 9.98 3.14
CA GLY A 73 26.11 10.41 3.68
C GLY A 73 26.09 11.13 5.04
N HIS A 74 24.92 11.37 5.65
CA HIS A 74 24.78 12.15 6.88
C HIS A 74 24.56 11.34 8.18
N GLY A 75 24.89 10.04 8.23
CA GLY A 75 24.80 9.22 9.45
C GLY A 75 24.86 7.71 9.17
N TRP A 76 24.35 6.87 10.09
CA TRP A 76 24.21 5.40 9.92
C TRP A 76 23.22 4.98 8.78
N GLY A 77 22.96 5.85 7.80
CA GLY A 77 22.63 5.49 6.43
C GLY A 77 21.19 5.12 6.10
N MET A 78 20.28 5.05 7.08
CA MET A 78 18.92 4.58 6.84
C MET A 78 18.00 5.72 6.39
N THR A 79 17.82 5.87 5.08
CA THR A 79 16.78 6.72 4.49
C THR A 79 15.56 5.88 4.11
N ILE A 80 14.38 6.48 4.24
CA ILE A 80 13.10 5.82 3.90
C ILE A 80 12.49 6.54 2.71
N VAL A 81 12.13 5.79 1.67
CA VAL A 81 11.24 6.25 0.62
C VAL A 81 9.83 5.81 1.02
N TYR A 82 8.99 6.78 1.35
CA TYR A 82 7.65 6.55 1.86
C TYR A 82 6.63 6.66 0.73
N VAL A 83 5.76 5.65 0.64
CA VAL A 83 4.72 5.55 -0.38
C VAL A 83 3.35 5.58 0.30
N PRO A 84 2.64 6.73 0.27
CA PRO A 84 1.29 6.85 0.81
C PRO A 84 0.31 5.84 0.21
N ASN A 85 -0.87 5.74 0.82
CA ASN A 85 -1.98 4.97 0.28
C ASN A 85 -2.37 5.50 -1.11
N GLY A 86 -2.53 4.59 -2.06
CA GLY A 86 -2.77 4.93 -3.46
C GLY A 86 -2.46 3.76 -4.40
N THR A 87 -2.83 3.92 -5.66
CA THR A 87 -2.42 3.02 -6.74
C THR A 87 -1.48 3.77 -7.67
N TYR A 88 -0.24 3.30 -7.79
CA TYR A 88 0.78 3.94 -8.61
C TYR A 88 1.01 3.08 -9.85
N ARG A 89 0.82 3.65 -11.04
CA ARG A 89 1.09 2.93 -12.29
C ARG A 89 2.60 2.93 -12.56
N ILE A 90 3.17 1.74 -12.71
CA ILE A 90 4.59 1.53 -12.97
C ILE A 90 4.78 0.97 -14.37
N THR A 91 5.65 1.57 -15.17
CA THR A 91 5.98 1.15 -16.54
C THR A 91 7.44 0.72 -16.68
N GLY A 92 8.25 0.83 -15.63
CA GLY A 92 9.66 0.45 -15.68
C GLY A 92 10.20 -0.04 -14.34
N THR A 93 11.41 -0.58 -14.38
CA THR A 93 12.11 -1.06 -13.18
C THR A 93 12.54 0.11 -12.30
N ILE A 94 12.15 0.09 -11.03
CA ILE A 94 12.74 0.95 -9.99
C ILE A 94 14.04 0.28 -9.52
N ARG A 95 15.15 1.01 -9.55
CA ARG A 95 16.50 0.49 -9.29
C ARG A 95 17.12 1.17 -8.08
N TRP A 96 17.92 0.39 -7.37
CA TRP A 96 18.83 0.84 -6.32
C TRP A 96 20.25 0.87 -6.90
N LYS A 97 21.07 1.82 -6.45
CA LYS A 97 22.50 1.84 -6.80
C LYS A 97 23.19 0.59 -6.26
N GLU A 98 24.04 0.00 -7.09
CA GLU A 98 24.85 -1.18 -6.76
C GLU A 98 25.83 -0.90 -5.60
N PRO A 99 26.35 -1.95 -4.92
CA PRO A 99 27.24 -1.84 -3.76
C PRO A 99 28.42 -0.87 -3.97
N PRO A 100 28.99 -0.28 -2.89
CA PRO A 100 29.16 -0.86 -1.55
C PRO A 100 28.01 -0.60 -0.56
N TYR A 101 26.90 0.01 -0.99
CA TYR A 101 25.79 0.42 -0.13
C TYR A 101 24.94 -0.77 0.33
N THR A 102 25.09 -1.18 1.60
CA THR A 102 24.45 -2.38 2.16
C THR A 102 23.15 -2.12 2.94
N LEU A 103 22.80 -0.85 3.21
CA LEU A 103 21.76 -0.48 4.19
C LEU A 103 20.81 0.62 3.69
N GLY A 104 19.90 0.28 2.77
CA GLY A 104 18.80 1.16 2.34
C GLY A 104 19.09 1.90 1.03
N PRO A 105 18.18 2.75 0.50
CA PRO A 105 16.97 3.20 1.14
C PRO A 105 15.93 2.10 1.20
N HIS A 106 15.11 2.16 2.25
CA HIS A 106 13.98 1.27 2.42
C HIS A 106 12.77 1.88 1.74
N LEU A 107 12.13 1.13 0.83
CA LEU A 107 10.84 1.51 0.27
C LEU A 107 9.73 0.97 1.17
N ILE A 108 8.97 1.86 1.80
CA ILE A 108 7.95 1.51 2.80
C ILE A 108 6.61 2.13 2.38
N GLY A 109 5.59 1.28 2.27
CA GLY A 109 4.21 1.72 2.06
C GLY A 109 3.54 2.09 3.38
N GLN A 110 2.61 3.05 3.33
CA GLN A 110 1.77 3.44 4.47
C GLN A 110 0.92 2.28 5.00
N SER A 111 0.47 1.40 4.09
CA SER A 111 -0.41 0.29 4.41
C SER A 111 -0.18 -0.87 3.45
N ARG A 112 -0.14 -2.09 3.98
CA ARG A 112 -0.08 -3.32 3.16
C ARG A 112 -1.18 -3.39 2.10
N ASP A 113 -2.41 -3.03 2.45
CA ASP A 113 -3.59 -3.29 1.63
C ASP A 113 -3.97 -2.12 0.72
N LYS A 114 -3.40 -0.93 0.97
CA LYS A 114 -3.81 0.32 0.29
C LYS A 114 -2.68 1.01 -0.46
N THR A 115 -1.42 0.65 -0.22
CA THR A 115 -0.29 1.08 -1.05
C THR A 115 -0.06 0.05 -2.15
N ILE A 116 -0.45 0.37 -3.38
CA ILE A 116 -0.39 -0.54 -4.52
C ILE A 116 0.55 0.02 -5.57
N LEU A 117 1.70 -0.63 -5.78
CA LEU A 117 2.53 -0.43 -6.96
C LEU A 117 2.06 -1.39 -8.05
N ARG A 118 1.32 -0.87 -9.03
CA ARG A 118 0.72 -1.67 -10.10
C ARG A 118 1.56 -1.55 -11.36
N LEU A 119 2.18 -2.66 -11.77
CA LEU A 119 2.83 -2.73 -13.07
C LEU A 119 1.78 -2.61 -14.19
N GLN A 120 2.10 -1.82 -15.20
CA GLN A 120 1.27 -1.67 -16.40
C GLN A 120 1.26 -2.96 -17.22
N ASP A 121 0.08 -3.32 -17.71
CA ASP A 121 -0.11 -4.49 -18.57
C ASP A 121 0.73 -4.40 -19.83
N GLY A 122 1.30 -5.53 -20.25
CA GLY A 122 2.12 -5.63 -21.46
C GLY A 122 3.52 -5.03 -21.36
N VAL A 123 3.92 -4.50 -20.19
CA VAL A 123 5.25 -3.87 -20.00
C VAL A 123 6.27 -4.80 -19.32
N TRP A 124 5.84 -5.99 -18.88
CA TRP A 124 6.78 -7.03 -18.43
C TRP A 124 7.77 -7.38 -19.55
N PRO A 125 9.09 -7.44 -19.29
CA PRO A 125 10.04 -7.94 -20.27
C PRO A 125 9.64 -9.35 -20.72
N THR A 126 9.44 -9.52 -22.02
CA THR A 126 9.10 -10.81 -22.63
C THR A 126 10.30 -11.73 -22.54
N LYS A 127 10.41 -12.55 -21.48
CA LYS A 127 11.13 -13.84 -21.29
C LYS A 127 12.57 -14.05 -21.82
N THR A 128 13.13 -13.17 -22.65
CA THR A 128 14.44 -13.29 -23.32
C THR A 128 15.57 -12.75 -22.47
N GLU A 129 15.27 -11.94 -21.46
CA GLU A 129 16.23 -11.66 -20.39
C GLU A 129 16.19 -12.83 -19.40
N GLU A 130 17.05 -13.80 -19.68
CA GLU A 130 17.47 -14.87 -18.80
C GLU A 130 17.57 -14.34 -17.36
N ARG A 131 16.90 -15.03 -16.42
CA ARG A 131 16.83 -14.68 -15.00
C ARG A 131 18.23 -14.52 -14.41
N ARG A 132 18.82 -13.35 -14.57
CA ARG A 132 20.08 -12.98 -13.94
C ARG A 132 19.76 -12.52 -12.52
N TRP A 133 19.43 -13.48 -11.68
CA TRP A 133 19.60 -13.32 -10.24
C TRP A 133 21.11 -13.38 -10.00
N VAL A 134 21.72 -12.19 -9.90
CA VAL A 134 23.10 -12.03 -9.42
C VAL A 134 23.08 -12.07 -7.90
#